data_AF-A0A8T3NH35-F1
#
_entry.id   AF-A0A8T3NH35-F1
#
_cell.length_a   1.000
_cell.length_b   1.000
_cell.length_c   1.000
_cell.angle_alpha   90.00
_cell.angle_beta   90.00
_cell.angle_gamma   90.00
#
_symmetry.space_group_name_H-M   'P 1'
#
loop_
_entity.id
_entity.type
_entity.pdbx_description
1 polymer ?
#
loop_
_entity_poly.entity_id
_entity_poly.type
_entity_poly.pdbx_seq_one_letter_code
_entity_poly.pdbx_strand_id
1 'polypeptide(L)'
;MTAASPILPRQGRRPPPWPLGSLFLGGFEGSSLRTADGGWLDLVVATQHDLQAREDYARCRALGIRAVRETARWPLIDRGGAFDLTSVRELAGLGREAGLTQIWDLMHYGYPDDLDPLSARFVDRFAAY
;
A
#
# COMPACT_ATOMS: atom_id res chain seq x y z
N MET A 1 -37.44 46.70 -19.09
CA MET A 1 -36.00 46.56 -18.79
C MET A 1 -35.83 45.44 -17.79
N THR A 2 -35.52 44.23 -18.25
CA THR A 2 -35.21 43.07 -17.41
C THR A 2 -33.73 43.12 -17.06
N ALA A 3 -33.42 43.28 -15.78
CA ALA A 3 -32.03 43.25 -15.29
C ALA A 3 -31.49 41.82 -15.45
N ALA A 4 -30.39 41.66 -16.17
CA ALA A 4 -29.67 40.39 -16.28
C ALA A 4 -29.03 40.05 -14.93
N SER A 5 -29.35 38.88 -14.38
CA SER A 5 -28.68 38.37 -13.18
C SER A 5 -27.18 38.22 -13.43
N PRO A 6 -26.30 38.65 -12.51
CA PRO A 6 -24.87 38.55 -12.70
C PRO A 6 -24.43 37.09 -12.66
N ILE A 7 -23.64 36.68 -13.66
CA ILE A 7 -22.95 35.40 -13.67
C ILE A 7 -21.85 35.47 -12.61
N LEU A 8 -22.07 34.84 -11.46
CA LEU A 8 -21.02 34.66 -10.46
C LEU A 8 -19.93 33.73 -11.02
N PRO A 9 -18.64 34.07 -10.89
CA PRO A 9 -17.56 33.19 -11.32
C PRO A 9 -17.66 31.87 -10.56
N ARG A 10 -17.58 30.74 -11.29
CA ARG A 10 -17.44 29.42 -10.66
C ARG A 10 -16.17 29.46 -9.81
N GLN A 11 -16.32 29.47 -8.48
CA GLN A 11 -15.17 29.32 -7.61
C GLN A 11 -14.51 27.98 -7.96
N GLY A 12 -13.30 28.04 -8.55
CA GLY A 12 -12.51 26.86 -8.80
C GLY A 12 -12.29 26.13 -7.47
N ARG A 13 -12.53 24.81 -7.45
CA ARG A 13 -12.26 24.00 -6.26
C ARG A 13 -10.80 24.19 -5.89
N ARG A 14 -10.53 24.81 -4.74
CA ARG A 14 -9.20 24.83 -4.14
C ARG A 14 -8.77 23.36 -3.98
N PRO A 15 -7.55 22.97 -4.41
CA PRO A 15 -7.07 21.62 -4.15
C PRO A 15 -7.08 21.39 -2.64
N PRO A 16 -7.38 20.16 -2.18
CA PRO A 16 -7.36 19.85 -0.76
C PRO A 16 -5.97 20.21 -0.19
N PRO A 17 -5.90 20.68 1.07
CA PRO A 17 -4.64 21.11 1.67
C PRO A 17 -3.60 19.97 1.81
N TRP A 18 -4.04 18.72 1.65
CA TRP A 18 -3.21 17.53 1.81
C TRP A 18 -3.18 16.72 0.50
N PRO A 19 -2.01 16.51 -0.13
CA PRO A 19 -1.89 15.77 -1.40
C PRO A 19 -2.47 14.35 -1.35
N LEU A 20 -2.47 13.73 -0.17
CA LEU A 20 -2.98 12.38 0.07
C LEU A 20 -4.36 12.37 0.78
N GLY A 21 -5.04 13.52 0.83
CA GLY A 21 -6.39 13.67 1.35
C GLY A 21 -6.52 13.89 2.86
N SER A 22 -5.48 13.62 3.66
CA SER A 22 -5.45 13.86 5.12
C SER A 22 -4.07 14.32 5.61
N LEU A 23 -4.03 15.00 6.76
CA LEU A 23 -2.78 15.40 7.42
C LEU A 23 -1.97 14.18 7.88
N PHE A 24 -2.65 13.18 8.47
CA PHE A 24 -2.02 11.93 8.91
C PHE A 24 -2.07 10.86 7.82
N LEU A 25 -1.02 10.05 7.78
CA LEU A 25 -0.91 8.81 7.02
C LEU A 25 -1.00 7.63 7.99
N GLY A 26 -1.83 6.64 7.67
CA GLY A 26 -1.84 5.37 8.40
C GLY A 26 -0.81 4.40 7.80
N GLY A 27 -0.60 3.27 8.46
CA GLY A 27 0.24 2.22 7.88
C GLY A 27 0.12 0.94 8.67
N PHE A 28 0.30 -0.17 7.97
CA PHE A 28 0.34 -1.49 8.56
C PHE A 28 1.75 -2.04 8.41
N GLU A 29 2.21 -2.71 9.47
CA GLU A 29 3.53 -3.32 9.47
C GLU A 29 3.53 -4.52 8.51
N GLY A 30 4.52 -4.57 7.63
CA GLY A 30 4.51 -5.46 6.47
C GLY A 30 5.82 -6.20 6.22
N SER A 31 6.76 -6.15 7.18
CA SER A 31 8.04 -6.85 7.05
C SER A 31 7.81 -8.35 6.84
N SER A 32 8.44 -8.89 5.79
CA SER A 32 8.38 -10.31 5.44
C SER A 32 9.80 -10.86 5.28
N LEU A 33 10.51 -11.09 6.38
CA LEU A 33 11.96 -11.31 6.38
C LEU A 33 12.36 -12.68 6.94
N ARG A 34 13.57 -13.11 6.56
CA ARG A 34 14.30 -14.13 7.29
C ARG A 34 15.04 -13.52 8.47
N THR A 35 14.94 -14.18 9.62
CA THR A 35 15.66 -13.79 10.84
C THR A 35 17.09 -14.34 10.81
N ALA A 36 17.97 -13.78 11.64
CA ALA A 36 19.39 -14.18 11.66
C ALA A 36 19.62 -15.65 12.06
N ASP A 37 18.67 -16.25 12.79
CA ASP A 37 18.64 -17.67 13.16
C ASP A 37 17.96 -18.56 12.11
N GLY A 38 17.59 -18.00 10.95
CA GLY A 38 17.04 -18.76 9.81
C GLY A 38 15.52 -18.96 9.86
N GLY A 39 14.83 -18.35 10.81
CA GLY A 39 13.37 -18.31 10.87
C GLY A 39 12.74 -17.41 9.80
N TRP A 40 11.42 -17.50 9.66
CA TRP A 40 10.64 -16.66 8.77
C TRP A 40 9.65 -15.83 9.59
N LEU A 41 9.58 -14.52 9.32
CA LEU A 41 8.65 -13.60 9.96
C LEU A 41 7.87 -12.84 8.88
N ASP A 42 6.55 -13.02 8.88
CA ASP A 42 5.61 -12.21 8.10
C ASP A 42 4.72 -11.42 9.07
N LEU A 43 4.95 -10.11 9.16
CA LEU A 43 4.23 -9.25 10.10
C LEU A 43 2.79 -8.94 9.68
N VAL A 44 2.46 -9.08 8.39
CA VAL A 44 1.06 -9.00 7.94
C VAL A 44 0.28 -10.14 8.58
N VAL A 45 0.81 -11.36 8.54
CA VAL A 45 0.19 -12.55 9.15
C VAL A 45 0.26 -12.48 10.67
N ALA A 46 1.40 -12.05 11.25
CA ALA A 46 1.56 -11.99 12.71
C ALA A 46 0.60 -10.99 13.37
N THR A 47 0.22 -9.92 12.66
CA THR A 47 -0.79 -8.93 13.10
C THR A 47 -2.18 -9.23 12.57
N GLN A 48 -2.34 -10.29 11.78
CA GLN A 48 -3.59 -10.70 11.12
C GLN A 48 -4.18 -9.62 10.20
N HIS A 49 -3.34 -8.73 9.67
CA HIS A 49 -3.78 -7.69 8.75
C HIS A 49 -4.32 -8.28 7.44
N ASP A 50 -3.80 -9.44 7.01
CA ASP A 50 -4.33 -10.21 5.89
C ASP A 50 -5.80 -10.62 6.08
N LEU A 51 -6.21 -10.86 7.32
CA LEU A 51 -7.58 -11.24 7.66
C LEU A 51 -8.46 -10.04 8.04
N GLN A 52 -7.87 -8.98 8.60
CA GLN A 52 -8.58 -7.84 9.19
C GLN A 52 -8.49 -6.55 8.37
N ALA A 53 -7.85 -6.56 7.20
CA ALA A 53 -7.60 -5.37 6.39
C ALA A 53 -8.85 -4.51 6.14
N ARG A 54 -10.02 -5.13 5.93
CA ARG A 54 -11.28 -4.41 5.73
C ARG A 54 -11.64 -3.57 6.95
N GLU A 55 -11.63 -4.18 8.14
CA GLU A 55 -11.94 -3.51 9.41
C GLU A 55 -10.86 -2.50 9.78
N ASP A 56 -9.59 -2.81 9.54
CA ASP A 56 -8.45 -1.92 9.70
C ASP A 56 -8.62 -0.64 8.88
N TYR A 57 -8.98 -0.77 7.61
CA TYR A 57 -9.24 0.37 6.73
C TYR A 57 -10.46 1.17 7.14
N ALA A 58 -11.53 0.50 7.60
CA ALA A 58 -12.70 1.18 8.16
C ALA A 58 -12.32 2.03 9.38
N ARG A 59 -11.45 1.53 10.27
CA ARG A 59 -10.92 2.27 11.41
C ARG A 59 -10.10 3.49 10.98
N CYS A 60 -9.22 3.34 9.98
CA CYS A 60 -8.49 4.49 9.41
C CYS A 60 -9.45 5.57 8.91
N ARG A 61 -10.49 5.19 8.17
CA ARG A 61 -11.49 6.12 7.65
C ARG A 61 -12.24 6.87 8.74
N ALA A 62 -12.64 6.16 9.81
CA ALA A 62 -13.31 6.73 10.97
C ALA A 62 -12.44 7.78 11.70
N LEU A 63 -11.13 7.59 11.72
CA LEU A 63 -10.16 8.54 12.30
C LEU A 63 -9.81 9.72 11.36
N GLY A 64 -10.41 9.79 10.17
CA GLY A 64 -10.12 10.84 9.20
C GLY A 64 -8.87 10.59 8.34
N ILE A 65 -8.23 9.43 8.49
CA ILE A 65 -7.09 9.02 7.63
C ILE A 65 -7.64 8.68 6.24
N ARG A 66 -6.94 9.15 5.20
CA ARG A 66 -7.32 9.00 3.79
C ARG A 66 -6.28 8.27 2.94
N ALA A 67 -5.09 8.04 3.50
CA ALA A 67 -4.05 7.26 2.88
C ALA A 67 -3.38 6.33 3.88
N VAL A 68 -2.93 5.17 3.41
CA VAL A 68 -2.21 4.18 4.21
C VAL A 68 -0.98 3.68 3.45
N ARG A 69 0.08 3.36 4.18
CA ARG A 69 1.21 2.59 3.65
C ARG A 69 0.92 1.09 3.75
N GLU A 70 1.15 0.39 2.66
CA GLU A 70 1.07 -1.06 2.52
C GLU A 70 2.39 -1.64 2.03
N THR A 71 2.55 -2.96 2.19
CA THR A 71 3.73 -3.67 1.71
C THR A 71 3.35 -4.79 0.74
N ALA A 72 3.99 -4.81 -0.43
CA ALA A 72 3.99 -5.96 -1.30
C ALA A 72 5.04 -6.96 -0.77
N ARG A 73 4.58 -8.14 -0.35
CA ARG A 73 5.43 -9.18 0.22
C ARG A 73 6.18 -9.92 -0.88
N TRP A 74 7.24 -9.30 -1.41
CA TRP A 74 8.02 -9.82 -2.55
C TRP A 74 8.35 -11.33 -2.46
N PRO A 75 8.78 -11.88 -1.31
CA PRO A 75 9.11 -13.32 -1.21
C PRO A 75 7.94 -14.27 -1.47
N LEU A 76 6.70 -13.81 -1.24
CA LEU A 76 5.49 -14.60 -1.51
C LEU A 76 4.96 -14.39 -2.93
N ILE A 77 5.28 -13.24 -3.52
CA ILE A 77 4.86 -12.87 -4.88
C ILE A 77 5.73 -13.59 -5.91
N ASP A 78 7.03 -13.58 -5.71
CA ASP A 78 7.99 -14.07 -6.69
C ASP A 78 8.32 -15.56 -6.49
N ARG A 79 7.69 -16.42 -7.28
CA ARG A 79 7.91 -17.88 -7.29
C ARG A 79 8.94 -18.28 -8.34
N GLY A 80 10.15 -17.76 -8.24
CA GLY A 80 11.20 -18.06 -9.22
C GLY A 80 11.03 -17.30 -10.55
N GLY A 81 10.27 -16.20 -10.56
CA GLY A 81 10.05 -15.29 -11.69
C GLY A 81 8.63 -15.37 -12.23
N ALA A 82 7.86 -16.35 -11.76
CA ALA A 82 6.42 -16.39 -11.92
C ALA A 82 5.76 -15.61 -10.79
N PHE A 83 5.23 -14.43 -11.09
CA PHE A 83 4.64 -13.56 -10.08
C PHE A 83 3.19 -13.93 -9.77
N ASP A 84 2.91 -14.20 -8.49
CA ASP A 84 1.56 -14.29 -7.94
C ASP A 84 1.19 -12.99 -7.23
N LEU A 85 0.46 -12.13 -7.93
CA LEU A 85 0.02 -10.82 -7.43
C LEU A 85 -1.32 -10.86 -6.69
N THR A 86 -1.85 -12.04 -6.37
CA THR A 86 -3.19 -12.18 -5.79
C THR A 86 -3.33 -11.39 -4.49
N SER A 87 -2.38 -11.53 -3.56
CA SER A 87 -2.40 -10.83 -2.26
C SER A 87 -2.39 -9.30 -2.41
N VAL A 88 -1.60 -8.77 -3.35
CA VAL A 88 -1.57 -7.33 -3.65
C VAL A 88 -2.89 -6.88 -4.25
N ARG A 89 -3.46 -7.64 -5.20
CA ARG A 89 -4.74 -7.28 -5.85
C ARG A 89 -5.90 -7.26 -4.87
N GLU A 90 -5.97 -8.25 -3.98
CA GLU A 90 -7.00 -8.34 -2.94
C GLU A 90 -6.93 -7.15 -1.99
N LEU A 91 -5.74 -6.89 -1.42
CA LEU A 91 -5.54 -5.79 -0.49
C LEU A 91 -5.74 -4.43 -1.18
N ALA A 92 -5.31 -4.30 -2.43
CA ALA A 92 -5.60 -3.11 -3.25
C ALA A 92 -7.10 -2.92 -3.51
N GLY A 93 -7.85 -4.01 -3.66
CA GLY A 93 -9.31 -4.00 -3.74
C GLY A 93 -9.95 -3.42 -2.49
N LEU A 94 -9.55 -3.92 -1.33
CA LEU A 94 -10.03 -3.46 -0.03
C LEU A 94 -9.74 -1.96 0.20
N GLY A 95 -8.54 -1.50 -0.17
CA GLY A 95 -8.18 -0.08 -0.06
C GLY A 95 -9.06 0.81 -0.94
N ARG A 96 -9.32 0.39 -2.19
CA ARG A 96 -10.26 1.08 -3.09
C ARG A 96 -11.68 1.12 -2.53
N GLU A 97 -12.18 0.01 -2.01
CA GLU A 97 -13.52 -0.07 -1.40
C GLU A 97 -13.65 0.85 -0.18
N ALA A 98 -12.61 0.97 0.64
CA ALA A 98 -12.56 1.89 1.77
C ALA A 98 -12.33 3.37 1.35
N GLY A 99 -12.04 3.63 0.08
CA GLY A 99 -11.68 4.96 -0.41
C GLY A 99 -10.36 5.48 0.16
N LEU A 100 -9.39 4.58 0.41
CA LEU A 100 -8.05 4.92 0.86
C LEU A 100 -7.08 4.97 -0.33
N THR A 101 -6.18 5.95 -0.30
CA THR A 101 -4.99 5.93 -1.16
C THR A 101 -3.95 5.02 -0.53
N GLN A 102 -3.59 3.91 -1.19
CA GLN A 102 -2.52 3.04 -0.72
C GLN A 102 -1.19 3.44 -1.36
N ILE A 103 -0.16 3.55 -0.52
CA ILE A 103 1.23 3.77 -0.91
C ILE A 103 1.94 2.45 -0.68
N TRP A 104 2.58 1.92 -1.73
CA TRP A 104 3.13 0.56 -1.69
C TRP A 104 4.64 0.57 -1.54
N ASP A 105 5.11 -0.10 -0.51
CA ASP A 105 6.49 -0.54 -0.39
C ASP A 105 6.64 -1.85 -1.15
N LEU A 106 7.46 -1.85 -2.20
CA LEU A 106 7.68 -3.05 -3.01
C LEU A 106 8.54 -4.09 -2.28
N MET A 107 9.42 -3.64 -1.39
CA MET A 107 10.30 -4.49 -0.59
C MET A 107 10.46 -3.90 0.80
N HIS A 108 10.07 -4.67 1.83
CA HIS A 108 10.28 -4.30 3.23
C HIS A 108 11.00 -5.43 3.96
N TYR A 109 12.33 -5.40 3.91
CA TYR A 109 13.28 -6.43 4.40
C TYR A 109 13.19 -7.83 3.78
N GLY A 110 12.11 -8.13 3.04
CA GLY A 110 11.89 -9.41 2.39
C GLY A 110 12.28 -9.47 0.93
N TYR A 111 13.05 -10.50 0.56
CA TYR A 111 13.35 -10.89 -0.83
C TYR A 111 13.33 -12.42 -0.97
N PRO A 112 13.14 -12.97 -2.19
CA PRO A 112 13.15 -14.41 -2.44
C PRO A 112 14.37 -15.14 -1.86
N ASP A 113 14.16 -16.33 -1.29
CA ASP A 113 15.18 -17.10 -0.57
C ASP A 113 16.37 -17.53 -1.44
N ASP A 114 16.16 -17.62 -2.75
CA ASP A 114 17.20 -17.99 -3.71
C ASP A 114 18.06 -16.79 -4.15
N LEU A 115 17.77 -15.56 -3.69
CA LEU A 115 18.50 -14.35 -4.03
C LEU A 115 19.51 -13.93 -2.95
N ASP A 116 20.72 -13.63 -3.40
CA ASP A 116 21.70 -12.89 -2.62
C ASP A 116 21.51 -11.38 -2.87
N PRO A 117 21.21 -10.57 -1.84
CA PRO A 117 21.00 -9.12 -1.97
C PRO A 117 22.23 -8.34 -2.42
N LEU A 118 23.43 -8.93 -2.34
CA LEU A 118 24.67 -8.30 -2.79
C LEU A 118 25.04 -8.68 -4.24
N SER A 119 24.27 -9.57 -4.87
CA SER A 119 24.52 -10.03 -6.23
C SER A 119 23.92 -9.09 -7.28
N ALA A 120 24.55 -8.99 -8.46
CA ALA A 120 24.00 -8.23 -9.59
C ALA A 120 22.61 -8.73 -10.02
N ARG A 121 22.35 -10.04 -9.86
CA ARG A 121 21.05 -10.67 -10.16
C ARG A 121 19.91 -10.08 -9.32
N PHE A 122 20.21 -9.54 -8.13
CA PHE A 122 19.21 -8.90 -7.30
C PHE A 122 18.58 -7.68 -7.99
N VAL A 123 19.39 -6.86 -8.68
CA VAL A 123 18.91 -5.67 -9.39
C VAL A 123 17.96 -6.06 -10.50
N ASP A 124 18.38 -7.00 -11.36
CA ASP A 124 17.55 -7.47 -12.47
C ASP A 124 16.26 -8.13 -11.97
N ARG A 125 16.35 -8.89 -10.87
CA ARG A 125 15.19 -9.58 -10.32
C ARG A 125 14.21 -8.64 -9.62
N PHE A 126 14.72 -7.63 -8.90
CA PHE A 126 13.89 -6.58 -8.30
C PHE A 126 13.21 -5.71 -9.35
N ALA A 127 13.89 -5.39 -10.46
CA ALA A 127 13.32 -4.57 -11.53
C ALA A 127 12.25 -5.33 -12.35
N ALA A 128 12.36 -6.65 -12.45
CA ALA A 128 11.37 -7.49 -13.13
C ALA A 128 10.09 -7.67 -12.31
N TYR A 129 10.23 -7.68 -10.97
CA TYR A 129 9.16 -7.73 -9.99
C TYR A 129 8.38 -6.42 -9.93
#